data_AF-A0A815WZ59-F1
#
_entry.id   AF-A0A815WZ59-F1
#
_cell.length_a   1.000
_cell.length_b   1.000
_cell.length_c   1.000
_cell.angle_alpha   90.00
_cell.angle_beta   90.00
_cell.angle_gamma   90.00
#
_symmetry.space_group_name_H-M   'P 1'
#
loop_
_entity.id
_entity.type
_entity.pdbx_description
1 polymer ?
#
loop_
_entity_poly.entity_id
_entity_poly.type
_entity_poly.pdbx_seq_one_letter_code
_entity_poly.pdbx_strand_id
1 'polypeptide(L)'
;MTKTQHDKLCDINDQISSNINSDVTLKEIPVKISCFNYLKQRPWLIIVLILYAIAMITIVIGVTTVEIILLRQTTTPTTTTTIAPLICFTIPTSRPSNAWYSVGNMSITRQYYTSTYLAQDNSVLIAGGLNGISLKSTEIYNQSTGCFINGTDMPRARYYHTADILPAFPNYILLAGGVGSSGTLNVSDLFDPKTGNTLTIAMSTMRYAHGSAIFGSTQLVVIGGQGAVQLDTGDAISSGSITTFSMSLNTMIVPRLSHTVTRLGNNSGIILVAGGYQGSTYYSSTELYYGASNMFFSLGSGGAMPTARAYHTASYLPTVNKVLITGGHRDNWNTQNTMILFDVLTYSFSTLTSTMSTFRSWHTATLLPNGKVLIVGGSTGSVITPTCDVIDPSNNYLTTPVANLSFARYKHTATLLPNNDQSTVLVCGGYSPTSVPLNSCELYFV
;
A
#
# COMPACT_ATOMS: atom_id res chain seq x y z
N MET A 1 -20.82 43.19 22.34
CA MET A 1 -21.82 42.34 23.02
C MET A 1 -22.74 43.29 23.79
N THR A 2 -24.06 43.27 23.56
CA THR A 2 -24.99 44.03 24.39
C THR A 2 -25.30 43.24 25.66
N LYS A 3 -25.50 43.93 26.78
CA LYS A 3 -25.74 43.35 28.12
C LYS A 3 -26.82 42.24 28.11
N THR A 4 -27.85 42.42 27.29
CA THR A 4 -28.97 41.48 27.07
C THR A 4 -28.57 40.13 26.43
N GLN A 5 -27.41 40.03 25.77
CA GLN A 5 -26.90 38.78 25.19
C GLN A 5 -26.03 37.99 26.17
N HIS A 6 -25.44 38.65 27.17
CA HIS A 6 -24.69 38.02 28.24
C HIS A 6 -25.63 37.35 29.25
N ASP A 7 -26.72 38.03 29.60
CA ASP A 7 -27.69 37.54 30.59
C ASP A 7 -28.41 36.25 30.13
N LYS A 8 -28.62 36.07 28.81
CA LYS A 8 -29.20 34.83 28.24
C LYS A 8 -28.25 33.62 28.22
N LEU A 9 -26.94 33.86 28.34
CA LEU A 9 -25.93 32.79 28.42
C LEU A 9 -25.76 32.31 29.87
N CYS A 10 -25.98 33.20 30.85
CA CYS A 10 -25.94 32.84 32.27
C CYS A 10 -27.16 32.00 32.70
N ASP A 11 -28.37 32.27 32.17
CA ASP A 11 -29.58 31.47 32.48
C ASP A 11 -29.50 29.99 32.04
N ILE A 12 -28.69 29.68 31.02
CA ILE A 12 -28.46 28.29 30.57
C ILE A 12 -27.55 27.53 31.53
N ASN A 13 -26.64 28.25 32.21
CA ASN A 13 -25.67 27.66 33.13
C ASN A 13 -26.35 27.25 34.46
N ASP A 14 -27.35 28.01 34.91
CA ASP A 14 -28.10 27.73 36.16
C ASP A 14 -29.13 26.59 36.01
N GLN A 15 -29.55 26.26 34.79
CA GLN A 15 -30.39 25.08 34.53
C GLN A 15 -29.61 23.76 34.46
N ILE A 16 -28.29 23.81 34.20
CA ILE A 16 -27.44 22.62 34.13
C ILE A 16 -26.94 22.21 35.52
N SER A 17 -26.78 23.15 36.45
CA SER A 17 -26.28 22.90 37.80
C SER A 17 -27.31 22.34 38.79
N SER A 18 -28.60 22.30 38.45
CA SER A 18 -29.68 21.88 39.37
C SER A 18 -30.21 20.45 39.16
N ASN A 19 -29.71 19.67 38.20
CA ASN A 19 -30.25 18.34 37.88
C ASN A 19 -29.23 17.19 37.87
N ILE A 20 -28.22 17.23 38.74
CA ILE A 20 -27.40 16.04 39.02
C ILE A 20 -27.93 15.37 40.28
N ASN A 21 -28.98 14.58 40.10
CA ASN A 21 -29.28 13.44 40.96
C ASN A 21 -29.70 12.27 40.05
N SER A 22 -29.17 11.11 40.40
CA SER A 22 -29.32 9.75 39.85
C SER A 22 -30.50 9.50 38.88
N ASP A 23 -30.18 8.76 37.82
CA ASP A 23 -31.02 8.13 36.78
C ASP A 23 -31.40 8.99 35.56
N VAL A 24 -30.59 8.89 34.49
CA VAL A 24 -30.85 9.55 33.21
C VAL A 24 -31.54 8.60 32.23
N THR A 25 -32.83 8.82 32.01
CA THR A 25 -33.51 8.53 30.74
C THR A 25 -33.43 9.79 29.86
N LEU A 26 -32.90 9.67 28.65
CA LEU A 26 -32.79 10.77 27.68
C LEU A 26 -34.18 11.26 27.27
N LYS A 27 -34.58 12.44 27.75
CA LYS A 27 -35.69 13.22 27.16
C LYS A 27 -35.11 14.28 26.23
N GLU A 28 -35.59 14.29 24.99
CA GLU A 28 -35.26 15.29 23.98
C GLU A 28 -35.57 16.71 24.49
N ILE A 29 -34.56 17.58 24.52
CA ILE A 29 -34.72 19.00 24.83
C ILE A 29 -34.96 19.74 23.50
N PRO A 30 -36.12 20.37 23.26
CA PRO A 30 -36.38 21.09 22.02
C PRO A 30 -35.59 22.40 21.98
N VAL A 31 -34.55 22.45 21.14
CA VAL A 31 -33.80 23.69 20.87
C VAL A 31 -34.63 24.59 19.96
N LYS A 32 -34.99 25.80 20.45
CA LYS A 32 -35.69 26.82 19.64
C LYS A 32 -34.89 27.12 18.35
N ILE A 33 -35.60 27.17 17.21
CA ILE A 33 -35.09 27.41 15.85
C ILE A 33 -34.17 28.65 15.75
N SER A 34 -34.33 29.62 16.65
CA SER A 34 -33.46 30.81 16.73
C SER A 34 -32.02 30.52 17.15
N CYS A 35 -31.75 29.48 17.95
CA CYS A 35 -30.38 29.07 18.32
C CYS A 35 -29.68 28.30 17.19
N PHE A 36 -30.44 27.55 16.38
CA PHE A 36 -29.90 26.77 15.28
C PHE A 36 -29.30 27.66 14.18
N ASN A 37 -29.97 28.77 13.85
CA ASN A 37 -29.46 29.75 12.88
C ASN A 37 -28.23 30.52 13.41
N TYR A 38 -28.13 30.73 14.73
CA TYR A 38 -26.97 31.36 15.36
C TYR A 38 -25.73 30.45 15.34
N LEU A 39 -25.91 29.14 15.57
CA LEU A 39 -24.84 28.13 15.51
C LEU A 39 -24.36 27.89 14.06
N LYS A 40 -25.27 27.97 13.07
CA LYS A 40 -24.93 27.80 11.65
C LYS A 40 -24.00 28.90 11.11
N GLN A 41 -24.04 30.10 11.70
CA GLN A 41 -23.16 31.22 11.32
C GLN A 41 -21.80 31.20 12.06
N ARG A 42 -21.63 30.32 13.05
CA ARG A 42 -20.42 30.27 13.90
C ARG A 42 -20.03 28.83 14.22
N PRO A 43 -19.53 28.05 13.24
CA PRO A 43 -19.19 26.64 13.42
C PRO A 43 -18.14 26.39 14.53
N TRP A 44 -17.31 27.38 14.85
CA TRP A 44 -16.39 27.30 15.98
C TRP A 44 -17.09 27.14 17.34
N LEU A 45 -18.30 27.69 17.52
CA LEU A 45 -19.09 27.51 18.76
C LEU A 45 -19.62 26.09 18.89
N ILE A 46 -19.93 25.42 17.77
CA ILE A 46 -20.33 24.00 17.75
C ILE A 46 -19.13 23.15 18.19
N ILE A 47 -17.93 23.47 17.71
CA ILE A 47 -16.70 22.78 18.11
C ILE A 47 -16.44 22.96 19.62
N VAL A 48 -16.61 24.18 20.16
CA VAL A 48 -16.46 24.43 21.61
C VAL A 48 -17.48 23.64 22.43
N LEU A 49 -18.73 23.53 21.98
CA LEU A 49 -19.76 22.75 22.67
C LEU A 49 -19.51 21.24 22.60
N ILE A 50 -19.01 20.74 21.46
CA ILE A 50 -18.61 19.34 21.31
C ILE A 50 -17.39 19.03 22.19
N LEU A 51 -16.39 19.92 22.23
CA LEU A 51 -15.22 19.78 23.10
C LEU A 51 -15.62 19.81 24.58
N TYR A 52 -16.58 20.64 24.97
CA TYR A 52 -17.12 20.67 26.33
C TYR A 52 -17.88 19.37 26.66
N ALA A 53 -18.69 18.86 25.74
CA ALA A 53 -19.39 17.58 25.90
C ALA A 53 -18.41 16.40 26.01
N ILE A 54 -17.34 16.38 25.21
CA ILE A 54 -16.29 15.36 25.27
C ILE A 54 -15.52 15.47 26.59
N ALA A 55 -15.19 16.68 27.05
CA ALA A 55 -14.53 16.89 28.35
C ALA A 55 -15.39 16.36 29.52
N MET A 56 -16.70 16.63 29.49
CA MET A 56 -17.64 16.12 30.49
C MET A 56 -17.77 14.60 30.44
N ILE A 57 -17.78 14.00 29.24
CA ILE A 57 -17.78 12.54 29.06
C ILE A 57 -16.47 11.92 29.58
N THR A 58 -15.31 12.50 29.29
CA THR A 58 -14.00 11.98 29.76
C THR A 58 -13.83 12.04 31.28
N ILE A 59 -14.45 13.00 31.97
CA ILE A 59 -14.49 13.07 33.45
C ILE A 59 -15.31 11.91 34.02
N VAL A 60 -16.33 11.43 33.30
CA VAL A 60 -17.20 10.32 33.74
C VAL A 60 -16.56 8.94 33.51
N ILE A 61 -15.65 8.78 32.54
CA ILE A 61 -15.01 7.47 32.20
C ILE A 61 -13.56 7.31 32.67
N GLY A 62 -13.01 8.27 33.42
CA GLY A 62 -11.71 8.11 34.10
C GLY A 62 -10.48 8.12 33.19
N VAL A 63 -10.55 8.76 32.01
CA VAL A 63 -9.39 8.93 31.12
C VAL A 63 -8.59 10.15 31.57
N THR A 64 -7.30 9.98 31.91
CA THR A 64 -6.52 11.00 32.62
C THR A 64 -5.74 11.98 31.76
N THR A 65 -5.66 11.83 30.43
CA THR A 65 -5.13 12.89 29.54
C THR A 65 -5.67 12.80 28.11
N VAL A 66 -6.06 13.94 27.52
CA VAL A 66 -6.29 14.13 26.08
C VAL A 66 -5.53 15.40 25.69
N GLU A 67 -4.44 15.28 24.93
CA GLU A 67 -3.76 16.43 24.34
C GLU A 67 -4.36 16.75 22.97
N ILE A 68 -4.95 17.94 22.82
CA ILE A 68 -5.45 18.47 21.56
C ILE A 68 -4.50 19.58 21.11
N ILE A 69 -3.62 19.27 20.15
CA ILE A 69 -2.68 20.26 19.58
C ILE A 69 -3.40 21.03 18.46
N LEU A 70 -3.79 22.27 18.74
CA LEU A 70 -4.30 23.21 17.75
C LEU A 70 -3.13 23.99 17.13
N LEU A 71 -2.73 23.61 15.91
CA LEU A 71 -1.77 24.39 15.13
C LEU A 71 -2.46 25.64 14.57
N ARG A 72 -2.05 26.83 15.07
CA ARG A 72 -2.53 28.13 14.59
C ARG A 72 -1.62 28.62 13.46
N GLN A 73 -2.09 28.58 12.22
CA GLN A 73 -1.47 29.34 11.13
C GLN A 73 -1.81 30.82 11.26
N THR A 74 -0.79 31.68 11.30
CA THR A 74 -0.92 33.12 11.16
C THR A 74 -1.18 33.45 9.69
N THR A 75 -2.27 34.18 9.43
CA THR A 75 -2.81 34.41 8.09
C THR A 75 -2.14 35.58 7.36
N THR A 76 -2.03 35.46 6.03
CA THR A 76 -2.41 36.53 5.09
C THR A 76 -3.46 35.97 4.13
N PRO A 77 -4.41 36.78 3.64
CA PRO A 77 -5.67 36.27 3.10
C PRO A 77 -5.55 35.99 1.60
N THR A 78 -5.65 34.72 1.22
CA THR A 78 -6.02 34.35 -0.16
C THR A 78 -6.77 33.03 -0.14
N THR A 79 -8.00 33.08 -0.66
CA THR A 79 -8.87 31.96 -1.08
C THR A 79 -9.02 30.79 -0.10
N THR A 80 -10.15 30.76 0.61
CA THR A 80 -10.62 29.64 1.42
C THR A 80 -10.82 28.39 0.57
N THR A 81 -9.77 27.57 0.44
CA THR A 81 -9.93 26.13 0.34
C THR A 81 -10.24 25.62 1.74
N THR A 82 -11.42 25.03 1.91
CA THR A 82 -11.75 24.28 3.12
C THR A 82 -10.82 23.08 3.18
N ILE A 83 -9.69 23.20 3.88
CA ILE A 83 -8.82 22.07 4.21
C ILE A 83 -9.64 21.19 5.14
N ALA A 84 -10.05 20.02 4.64
CA ALA A 84 -10.66 19.00 5.50
C ALA A 84 -9.70 18.72 6.66
N PRO A 85 -10.18 18.60 7.91
CA PRO A 85 -9.32 18.33 9.05
C PRO A 85 -8.51 17.05 8.78
N LEU A 86 -7.20 17.12 8.99
CA LEU A 86 -6.31 15.96 8.90
C LEU A 86 -6.78 14.93 9.93
N ILE A 87 -7.39 13.83 9.49
CA ILE A 87 -7.79 12.74 10.40
C ILE A 87 -6.55 11.93 10.70
N CYS A 88 -5.89 12.30 11.79
CA CYS A 88 -4.79 11.56 12.38
C CYS A 88 -5.35 10.61 13.43
N PHE A 89 -4.93 9.35 13.39
CA PHE A 89 -5.12 8.44 14.51
C PHE A 89 -3.82 8.40 15.31
N THR A 90 -3.90 8.67 16.60
CA THR A 90 -2.78 8.43 17.52
C THR A 90 -2.45 6.95 17.46
N ILE A 91 -1.24 6.63 16.99
CA ILE A 91 -0.76 5.25 17.00
C ILE A 91 -0.69 4.81 18.48
N PRO A 92 -1.38 3.72 18.87
CA PRO A 92 -1.38 3.28 20.26
C PRO A 92 0.04 3.09 20.80
N THR A 93 0.25 3.51 22.05
CA THR A 93 1.51 3.28 22.77
C THR A 93 1.68 1.80 23.12
N SER A 94 0.58 1.08 23.35
CA SER A 94 0.57 -0.38 23.46
C SER A 94 0.34 -1.01 22.08
N ARG A 95 1.28 -1.86 21.67
CA ARG A 95 1.32 -2.49 20.35
C ARG A 95 1.39 -4.01 20.51
N PRO A 96 0.26 -4.66 20.87
CA PRO A 96 0.21 -6.11 20.89
C PRO A 96 0.47 -6.64 19.49
N SER A 97 1.31 -7.66 19.42
CA SER A 97 1.64 -8.35 18.17
C SER A 97 0.42 -9.06 17.60
N ASN A 98 0.42 -9.24 16.29
CA ASN A 98 -0.62 -9.93 15.53
C ASN A 98 -2.01 -9.25 15.55
N ALA A 99 -2.04 -7.92 15.70
CA ALA A 99 -3.26 -7.12 15.69
C ALA A 99 -3.23 -6.02 14.62
N TRP A 100 -4.43 -5.67 14.12
CA TRP A 100 -4.66 -4.59 13.17
C TRP A 100 -5.17 -3.33 13.85
N TYR A 101 -4.71 -2.19 13.36
CA TYR A 101 -5.10 -0.87 13.85
C TYR A 101 -5.46 0.03 12.69
N SER A 102 -6.62 0.68 12.77
CA SER A 102 -6.96 1.74 11.82
C SER A 102 -6.02 2.92 12.00
N VAL A 103 -5.58 3.49 10.87
CA VAL A 103 -4.81 4.75 10.84
C VAL A 103 -5.57 5.80 10.05
N GLY A 104 -4.96 6.97 9.83
CA GLY A 104 -5.51 7.98 8.94
C GLY A 104 -5.86 7.37 7.57
N ASN A 105 -6.89 7.91 6.92
CA ASN A 105 -7.26 7.49 5.58
C ASN A 105 -6.55 8.37 4.54
N MET A 106 -6.29 7.80 3.37
CA MET A 106 -5.96 8.59 2.19
C MET A 106 -7.14 9.53 1.85
N SER A 107 -6.83 10.68 1.28
CA SER A 107 -7.81 11.64 0.77
C SER A 107 -8.48 11.15 -0.50
N ILE A 108 -7.78 10.30 -1.27
CA ILE A 108 -8.27 9.75 -2.54
C ILE A 108 -8.34 8.23 -2.44
N THR A 109 -9.43 7.65 -2.94
CA THR A 109 -9.56 6.19 -3.07
C THR A 109 -8.72 5.69 -4.22
N ARG A 110 -8.03 4.55 -4.09
CA ARG A 110 -7.06 4.09 -5.11
C ARG A 110 -6.95 2.57 -5.13
N GLN A 111 -6.84 2.00 -6.33
CA GLN A 111 -6.35 0.63 -6.58
C GLN A 111 -5.23 0.66 -7.64
N TYR A 112 -4.41 -0.40 -7.72
CA TYR A 112 -3.30 -0.50 -8.70
C TYR A 112 -2.29 0.65 -8.66
N TYR A 113 -2.16 1.29 -7.50
CA TYR A 113 -1.15 2.28 -7.20
C TYR A 113 0.07 1.60 -6.60
N THR A 114 1.15 2.35 -6.40
CA THR A 114 2.36 1.85 -5.72
C THR A 114 2.55 2.52 -4.38
N SER A 115 3.14 1.80 -3.43
CA SER A 115 3.58 2.38 -2.16
C SER A 115 5.04 2.08 -1.91
N THR A 116 5.80 3.11 -1.53
CA THR A 116 7.25 3.02 -1.37
C THR A 116 7.65 3.64 -0.05
N TYR A 117 8.36 2.87 0.79
CA TYR A 117 8.92 3.37 2.04
C TYR A 117 10.11 4.29 1.77
N LEU A 118 10.07 5.49 2.33
CA LEU A 118 11.11 6.51 2.26
C LEU A 118 11.88 6.54 3.57
N ALA A 119 13.06 5.92 3.58
CA ALA A 119 13.87 5.78 4.79
C ALA A 119 14.37 7.12 5.36
N GLN A 120 14.51 8.13 4.50
CA GLN A 120 15.02 9.46 4.85
C GLN A 120 14.13 10.24 5.83
N ASP A 121 12.83 9.98 5.83
CA ASP A 121 11.83 10.71 6.63
C ASP A 121 10.82 9.79 7.32
N ASN A 122 11.08 8.47 7.32
CA ASN A 122 10.23 7.45 7.94
C ASN A 122 8.77 7.55 7.46
N SER A 123 8.60 7.65 6.14
CA SER A 123 7.30 7.87 5.51
C SER A 123 7.02 6.86 4.40
N VAL A 124 5.77 6.81 3.94
CA VAL A 124 5.38 6.02 2.76
C VAL A 124 4.80 6.94 1.72
N LEU A 125 5.41 6.95 0.54
CA LEU A 125 4.83 7.56 -0.64
C LEU A 125 3.78 6.62 -1.22
N ILE A 126 2.57 7.11 -1.40
CA ILE A 126 1.50 6.51 -2.19
C ILE A 126 1.44 7.24 -3.53
N ALA A 127 1.63 6.54 -4.64
CA ALA A 127 1.74 7.17 -5.95
C ALA A 127 0.75 6.59 -6.97
N GLY A 128 -0.05 7.46 -7.59
CA GLY A 128 -0.92 7.13 -8.71
C GLY A 128 -2.13 6.27 -8.35
N GLY A 129 -2.47 5.35 -9.24
CA GLY A 129 -3.61 4.45 -9.10
C GLY A 129 -4.80 4.79 -9.97
N LEU A 130 -5.87 4.03 -9.75
CA LEU A 130 -7.14 4.13 -10.48
C LEU A 130 -8.29 4.28 -9.49
N ASN A 131 -9.19 5.23 -9.74
CA ASN A 131 -10.41 5.42 -8.97
C ASN A 131 -11.67 5.68 -9.83
N GLY A 132 -11.64 5.17 -11.06
CA GLY A 132 -12.52 5.59 -12.16
C GLY A 132 -11.77 6.42 -13.19
N ILE A 133 -10.74 7.16 -12.75
CA ILE A 133 -9.74 7.81 -13.61
C ILE A 133 -8.33 7.41 -13.19
N SER A 134 -7.38 7.47 -14.13
CA SER A 134 -5.96 7.34 -13.81
C SER A 134 -5.51 8.55 -12.99
N LEU A 135 -4.81 8.31 -11.89
CA LEU A 135 -4.41 9.34 -10.94
C LEU A 135 -2.95 9.74 -11.11
N LYS A 136 -2.69 11.04 -11.06
CA LYS A 136 -1.33 11.60 -10.94
C LYS A 136 -0.96 12.00 -9.51
N SER A 137 -1.95 12.10 -8.64
CA SER A 137 -1.74 12.59 -7.28
C SER A 137 -0.93 11.60 -6.45
N THR A 138 -0.20 12.14 -5.48
CA THR A 138 0.50 11.37 -4.46
C THR A 138 0.03 11.76 -3.07
N GLU A 139 0.23 10.85 -2.12
CA GLU A 139 -0.04 11.08 -0.71
C GLU A 139 1.11 10.50 0.10
N ILE A 140 1.42 11.11 1.25
CA ILE A 140 2.52 10.68 2.12
C ILE A 140 1.94 10.28 3.47
N TYR A 141 2.14 9.02 3.85
CA TYR A 141 1.89 8.55 5.20
C TYR A 141 3.10 8.84 6.08
N ASN A 142 2.91 9.58 7.17
CA ASN A 142 3.97 9.82 8.14
C ASN A 142 3.82 8.85 9.32
N GLN A 143 4.82 7.98 9.50
CA GLN A 143 4.77 6.92 10.51
C GLN A 143 4.84 7.44 11.95
N SER A 144 5.45 8.60 12.18
CA SER A 144 5.54 9.20 13.51
C SER A 144 4.21 9.79 13.99
N THR A 145 3.37 10.23 13.05
CA THR A 145 2.09 10.91 13.34
C THR A 145 0.86 10.06 13.03
N GLY A 146 1.01 9.01 12.21
CA GLY A 146 -0.11 8.19 11.75
C GLY A 146 -1.04 8.89 10.74
N CYS A 147 -0.62 10.03 10.20
CA CYS A 147 -1.43 10.86 9.31
C CYS A 147 -1.03 10.69 7.84
N PHE A 148 -2.00 10.92 6.95
CA PHE A 148 -1.76 11.17 5.53
C PHE A 148 -1.74 12.67 5.26
N ILE A 149 -0.81 13.10 4.41
CA ILE A 149 -0.80 14.42 3.81
C ILE A 149 -0.78 14.29 2.29
N ASN A 150 -1.28 15.29 1.57
CA ASN A 150 -1.12 15.34 0.12
C ASN A 150 0.37 15.55 -0.21
N GLY A 151 0.89 14.74 -1.13
CA GLY A 151 2.22 14.92 -1.69
C GLY A 151 2.19 15.77 -2.96
N THR A 152 3.33 15.88 -3.63
CA THR A 152 3.43 16.54 -4.93
C THR A 152 2.87 15.63 -6.04
N ASP A 153 2.16 16.19 -7.02
CA ASP A 153 1.65 15.39 -8.14
C ASP A 153 2.81 14.83 -8.99
N MET A 154 2.69 13.58 -9.41
CA MET A 154 3.51 13.02 -10.49
C MET A 154 3.26 13.82 -11.78
N PRO A 155 4.22 13.87 -12.72
CA PRO A 155 4.05 14.64 -13.96
C PRO A 155 2.92 14.11 -14.87
N ARG A 156 2.53 12.85 -14.67
CA ARG A 156 1.45 12.21 -15.42
C ARG A 156 0.76 11.14 -14.59
N ALA A 157 -0.50 10.91 -14.89
CA ALA A 157 -1.30 9.89 -14.23
C ALA A 157 -0.82 8.49 -14.62
N ARG A 158 -0.83 7.54 -13.68
CA ARG A 158 -0.49 6.14 -13.94
C ARG A 158 -1.07 5.17 -12.92
N TYR A 159 -1.47 3.99 -13.39
CA TYR A 159 -1.76 2.79 -12.58
C TYR A 159 -1.15 1.54 -13.23
N TYR A 160 -1.01 0.43 -12.51
CA TYR A 160 -0.26 -0.76 -12.97
C TYR A 160 1.21 -0.49 -13.33
N HIS A 161 1.78 0.57 -12.76
CA HIS A 161 3.19 0.91 -12.88
C HIS A 161 3.98 0.26 -11.74
N THR A 162 5.30 0.27 -11.85
CA THR A 162 6.19 -0.09 -10.75
C THR A 162 6.86 1.17 -10.19
N ALA A 163 7.22 1.12 -8.91
CA ALA A 163 7.88 2.21 -8.21
C ALA A 163 9.02 1.66 -7.37
N ASP A 164 10.24 2.04 -7.73
CA ASP A 164 11.46 1.47 -7.18
C ASP A 164 12.45 2.57 -6.83
N ILE A 165 13.14 2.40 -5.69
CA ILE A 165 14.24 3.29 -5.30
C ILE A 165 15.51 2.80 -5.97
N LEU A 166 16.13 3.66 -6.79
CA LEU A 166 17.49 3.38 -7.29
C LEU A 166 18.49 3.63 -6.14
N PRO A 167 19.35 2.68 -5.76
CA PRO A 167 20.22 2.86 -4.59
C PRO A 167 21.16 4.07 -4.68
N ALA A 168 21.54 4.48 -5.89
CA ALA A 168 22.35 5.69 -6.11
C ALA A 168 21.56 7.00 -5.95
N PHE A 169 20.23 6.94 -5.97
CA PHE A 169 19.31 8.07 -5.83
C PHE A 169 18.25 7.74 -4.77
N PRO A 170 18.65 7.55 -3.50
CA PRO A 170 17.73 7.07 -2.45
C PRO A 170 16.53 7.98 -2.18
N ASN A 171 16.62 9.24 -2.63
CA ASN A 171 15.58 10.25 -2.47
C ASN A 171 14.61 10.30 -3.66
N TYR A 172 14.89 9.57 -4.74
CA TYR A 172 14.09 9.55 -5.96
C TYR A 172 13.44 8.19 -6.16
N ILE A 173 12.22 8.23 -6.68
CA ILE A 173 11.45 7.04 -7.03
C ILE A 173 11.39 6.95 -8.55
N LEU A 174 11.81 5.81 -9.10
CA LEU A 174 11.61 5.53 -10.52
C LEU A 174 10.22 4.93 -10.72
N LEU A 175 9.32 5.72 -11.29
CA LEU A 175 7.96 5.34 -11.63
C LEU A 175 7.92 4.86 -13.09
N ALA A 176 7.90 3.55 -13.33
CA ALA A 176 8.07 2.99 -14.68
C ALA A 176 6.76 2.47 -15.28
N GLY A 177 6.46 2.87 -16.52
CA GLY A 177 5.31 2.38 -17.29
C GLY A 177 3.95 2.61 -16.64
N GLY A 178 3.03 1.67 -16.82
CA GLY A 178 1.65 1.78 -16.38
C GLY A 178 0.72 2.39 -17.44
N VAL A 179 -0.52 2.61 -17.05
CA VAL A 179 -1.57 3.18 -17.91
C VAL A 179 -1.94 4.58 -17.41
N GLY A 180 -1.72 5.58 -18.25
CA GLY A 180 -2.11 6.96 -18.00
C GLY A 180 -3.49 7.31 -18.53
N SER A 181 -3.83 8.60 -18.50
CA SER A 181 -5.12 9.11 -18.96
C SER A 181 -5.35 8.91 -20.47
N SER A 182 -4.27 8.79 -21.25
CA SER A 182 -4.32 8.66 -22.72
C SER A 182 -3.86 7.28 -23.22
N GLY A 183 -3.74 6.29 -22.34
CA GLY A 183 -3.31 4.93 -22.67
C GLY A 183 -1.99 4.51 -22.00
N THR A 184 -1.43 3.39 -22.46
CA THR A 184 -0.21 2.80 -21.90
C THR A 184 0.99 3.70 -22.11
N LEU A 185 1.84 3.81 -21.08
CA LEU A 185 3.01 4.68 -21.06
C LEU A 185 4.28 3.93 -21.50
N ASN A 186 5.08 4.56 -22.36
CA ASN A 186 6.44 4.17 -22.75
C ASN A 186 7.52 5.03 -22.05
N VAL A 187 7.23 5.49 -20.84
CA VAL A 187 8.09 6.40 -20.09
C VAL A 187 8.16 6.00 -18.64
N SER A 188 9.33 6.20 -18.05
CA SER A 188 9.47 6.29 -16.60
C SER A 188 9.71 7.74 -16.17
N ASP A 189 9.51 7.97 -14.89
CA ASP A 189 9.81 9.24 -14.24
C ASP A 189 10.68 8.98 -13.02
N LEU A 190 11.89 9.53 -13.00
CA LEU A 190 12.69 9.63 -11.79
C LEU A 190 12.19 10.85 -11.01
N PHE A 191 11.35 10.58 -10.01
CA PHE A 191 10.52 11.54 -9.31
C PHE A 191 11.03 11.79 -7.89
N ASP A 192 11.26 13.05 -7.54
CA ASP A 192 11.51 13.48 -6.16
C ASP A 192 10.15 13.78 -5.47
N PRO A 193 9.70 12.95 -4.52
CA PRO A 193 8.41 13.14 -3.86
C PRO A 193 8.33 14.42 -3.01
N LYS A 194 9.48 14.96 -2.57
CA LYS A 194 9.53 16.15 -1.71
C LYS A 194 9.35 17.44 -2.51
N THR A 195 9.97 17.51 -3.69
CA THR A 195 9.97 18.73 -4.52
C THR A 195 9.03 18.64 -5.71
N GLY A 196 8.63 17.43 -6.13
CA GLY A 196 7.92 17.17 -7.38
C GLY A 196 8.83 17.21 -8.62
N ASN A 197 10.13 17.49 -8.44
CA ASN A 197 11.07 17.51 -9.54
C ASN A 197 11.12 16.14 -10.22
N THR A 198 11.12 16.16 -11.55
CA THR A 198 11.04 14.94 -12.33
C THR A 198 11.99 14.97 -13.51
N LEU A 199 12.72 13.88 -13.68
CA LEU A 199 13.40 13.55 -14.94
C LEU A 199 12.59 12.45 -15.64
N THR A 200 11.99 12.78 -16.79
CA THR A 200 11.33 11.76 -17.63
C THR A 200 12.36 11.02 -18.46
N ILE A 201 12.26 9.69 -18.45
CA ILE A 201 13.19 8.80 -19.14
C ILE A 201 12.37 7.90 -20.06
N ALA A 202 12.73 7.89 -21.35
CA ALA A 202 12.05 7.05 -22.33
C ALA A 202 12.36 5.56 -22.09
N MET A 203 11.33 4.72 -22.18
CA MET A 203 11.43 3.27 -22.23
C MET A 203 11.36 2.81 -23.70
N SER A 204 11.91 1.63 -24.02
CA SER A 204 11.92 1.17 -25.43
C SER A 204 10.53 0.85 -25.96
N THR A 205 9.61 0.48 -25.07
CA THR A 205 8.24 0.13 -25.39
C THR A 205 7.29 0.52 -24.26
N MET A 206 6.02 0.72 -24.62
CA MET A 206 4.97 0.96 -23.65
C MET A 206 4.64 -0.33 -22.90
N ARG A 207 4.51 -0.27 -21.58
CA ARG A 207 4.18 -1.46 -20.77
C ARG A 207 3.41 -1.11 -19.50
N TYR A 208 2.52 -1.99 -19.09
CA TYR A 208 1.91 -2.02 -17.76
C TYR A 208 1.81 -3.46 -17.25
N ALA A 209 1.61 -3.64 -15.94
CA ALA A 209 1.57 -4.96 -15.29
C ALA A 209 2.83 -5.82 -15.56
N HIS A 210 3.95 -5.14 -15.85
CA HIS A 210 5.30 -5.68 -15.85
C HIS A 210 5.79 -5.87 -14.42
N GLY A 211 6.79 -6.70 -14.22
CA GLY A 211 7.52 -6.75 -12.96
C GLY A 211 8.79 -5.90 -13.03
N SER A 212 9.26 -5.44 -11.88
CA SER A 212 10.53 -4.74 -11.74
C SER A 212 11.36 -5.36 -10.63
N ALA A 213 12.68 -5.23 -10.75
CA ALA A 213 13.60 -5.55 -9.66
C ALA A 213 14.91 -4.80 -9.84
N ILE A 214 15.59 -4.59 -8.72
CA ILE A 214 16.95 -4.05 -8.68
C ILE A 214 17.93 -5.21 -8.81
N PHE A 215 18.78 -5.15 -9.83
CA PHE A 215 19.96 -5.97 -10.01
C PHE A 215 21.16 -5.30 -9.32
N GLY A 216 21.80 -6.02 -8.39
CA GLY A 216 22.96 -5.50 -7.64
C GLY A 216 22.64 -4.20 -6.88
N SER A 217 23.54 -3.22 -6.95
CA SER A 217 23.36 -1.90 -6.32
C SER A 217 23.12 -0.77 -7.32
N THR A 218 23.10 -1.06 -8.62
CA THR A 218 23.20 -0.01 -9.65
C THR A 218 22.17 -0.10 -10.75
N GLN A 219 21.58 -1.27 -11.03
CA GLN A 219 20.71 -1.44 -12.19
C GLN A 219 19.29 -1.80 -11.75
N LEU A 220 18.30 -1.20 -12.40
CA LEU A 220 16.91 -1.60 -12.30
C LEU A 220 16.46 -2.15 -13.64
N VAL A 221 15.70 -3.23 -13.60
CA VAL A 221 15.08 -3.83 -14.78
C VAL A 221 13.56 -3.80 -14.67
N VAL A 222 12.90 -3.65 -15.80
CA VAL A 222 11.46 -3.84 -15.98
C VAL A 222 11.24 -4.92 -17.03
N ILE A 223 10.46 -5.95 -16.71
CA ILE A 223 10.38 -7.18 -17.51
C ILE A 223 8.92 -7.51 -17.84
N GLY A 224 8.66 -7.85 -19.10
CA GLY A 224 7.36 -8.27 -19.60
C GLY A 224 6.28 -7.18 -19.50
N GLY A 225 5.06 -7.60 -19.20
CA GLY A 225 3.88 -6.74 -19.15
C GLY A 225 3.13 -6.68 -20.49
N GLN A 226 2.20 -5.74 -20.57
CA GLN A 226 1.35 -5.52 -21.75
C GLN A 226 1.63 -4.15 -22.39
N GLY A 227 1.97 -4.16 -23.67
CA GLY A 227 2.03 -2.99 -24.54
C GLY A 227 0.97 -3.05 -25.64
N ALA A 228 1.34 -2.75 -26.88
CA ALA A 228 0.48 -2.99 -28.05
C ALA A 228 0.20 -4.50 -28.20
N VAL A 229 1.23 -5.29 -27.89
CA VAL A 229 1.17 -6.73 -27.71
C VAL A 229 1.71 -7.05 -26.32
N GLN A 230 1.44 -8.27 -25.87
CA GLN A 230 2.05 -8.77 -24.66
C GLN A 230 3.55 -8.99 -24.85
N LEU A 231 4.36 -8.63 -23.87
CA LEU A 231 5.81 -8.50 -24.02
C LEU A 231 6.57 -9.66 -23.37
N ASP A 232 7.56 -10.15 -24.09
CA ASP A 232 8.65 -11.02 -23.63
C ASP A 232 9.96 -10.24 -23.41
N THR A 233 9.96 -8.94 -23.72
CA THR A 233 11.12 -8.06 -23.58
C THR A 233 11.16 -7.36 -22.22
N GLY A 234 12.31 -6.79 -21.89
CA GLY A 234 12.45 -5.86 -20.79
C GLY A 234 13.33 -4.67 -21.15
N ASP A 235 13.41 -3.71 -20.23
CA ASP A 235 14.33 -2.58 -20.30
C ASP A 235 15.15 -2.50 -19.01
N ALA A 236 16.40 -2.04 -19.10
CA ALA A 236 17.21 -1.72 -17.93
C ALA A 236 17.71 -0.27 -17.90
N ILE A 237 17.80 0.27 -16.69
CA ILE A 237 18.42 1.55 -16.40
C ILE A 237 19.50 1.36 -15.33
N SER A 238 20.65 2.01 -15.51
CA SER A 238 21.77 1.96 -14.58
C SER A 238 21.99 3.31 -13.92
N SER A 239 22.41 3.32 -12.65
CA SER A 239 22.74 4.52 -11.90
C SER A 239 23.82 5.37 -12.54
N GLY A 240 24.70 4.77 -13.34
CA GLY A 240 25.74 5.49 -14.10
C GLY A 240 25.24 6.17 -15.38
N SER A 241 24.00 5.90 -15.82
CA SER A 241 23.41 6.48 -17.03
C SER A 241 21.89 6.61 -16.87
N ILE A 242 21.47 7.66 -16.17
CA ILE A 242 20.06 7.90 -15.84
C ILE A 242 19.28 8.68 -16.91
N THR A 243 19.88 8.97 -18.07
CA THR A 243 19.25 9.79 -19.12
C THR A 243 18.40 8.97 -20.09
N THR A 244 18.63 7.66 -20.20
CA THR A 244 17.89 6.75 -21.09
C THR A 244 17.84 5.34 -20.50
N PHE A 245 16.76 4.59 -20.72
CA PHE A 245 16.86 3.13 -20.67
C PHE A 245 17.77 2.69 -21.82
N SER A 246 19.04 2.45 -21.51
CA SER A 246 20.11 2.30 -22.49
C SER A 246 20.26 0.86 -23.00
N MET A 247 19.45 -0.08 -22.50
CA MET A 247 19.60 -1.51 -22.78
C MET A 247 18.22 -2.18 -22.88
N SER A 248 17.84 -2.55 -24.10
CA SER A 248 16.80 -3.56 -24.32
C SER A 248 17.35 -4.90 -23.86
N LEU A 249 16.58 -5.60 -23.04
CA LEU A 249 16.97 -6.93 -22.58
C LEU A 249 16.78 -7.94 -23.71
N ASN A 250 17.51 -9.06 -23.65
CA ASN A 250 17.15 -10.23 -24.45
C ASN A 250 15.73 -10.70 -24.12
N THR A 251 15.15 -11.56 -24.95
CA THR A 251 13.75 -11.97 -24.80
C THR A 251 13.59 -13.16 -23.86
N MET A 252 12.52 -13.15 -23.08
CA MET A 252 11.99 -14.33 -22.40
C MET A 252 11.50 -15.38 -23.40
N ILE A 253 11.36 -16.65 -22.97
CA ILE A 253 10.82 -17.72 -23.82
C ILE A 253 9.35 -17.52 -24.20
N VAL A 254 8.62 -16.76 -23.38
CA VAL A 254 7.21 -16.43 -23.60
C VAL A 254 6.90 -15.01 -23.11
N PRO A 255 5.99 -14.29 -23.78
CA PRO A 255 5.50 -13.02 -23.28
C PRO A 255 4.62 -13.25 -22.05
N ARG A 256 4.75 -12.43 -21.00
CA ARG A 256 4.03 -12.61 -19.73
C ARG A 256 3.65 -11.30 -19.08
N LEU A 257 2.44 -11.19 -18.55
CA LEU A 257 2.06 -10.15 -17.59
C LEU A 257 1.57 -10.77 -16.28
N SER A 258 1.55 -9.96 -15.21
CA SER A 258 1.14 -10.41 -13.86
C SER A 258 1.92 -11.62 -13.34
N HIS A 259 3.19 -11.70 -13.74
CA HIS A 259 4.22 -12.61 -13.24
C HIS A 259 4.97 -11.93 -12.08
N THR A 260 5.82 -12.68 -11.38
CA THR A 260 6.72 -12.09 -10.38
C THR A 260 8.13 -11.94 -10.93
N VAL A 261 8.78 -10.83 -10.56
CA VAL A 261 10.19 -10.55 -10.84
C VAL A 261 10.88 -10.38 -9.49
N THR A 262 11.65 -11.38 -9.08
CA THR A 262 12.18 -11.47 -7.71
C THR A 262 13.70 -11.48 -7.74
N ARG A 263 14.32 -10.48 -7.12
CA ARG A 263 15.77 -10.45 -6.89
C ARG A 263 16.17 -11.59 -5.96
N LEU A 264 17.18 -12.36 -6.35
CA LEU A 264 17.70 -13.47 -5.55
C LEU A 264 18.88 -13.00 -4.70
N GLY A 265 18.66 -12.58 -3.46
CA GLY A 265 19.74 -12.18 -2.58
C GLY A 265 20.35 -10.80 -2.86
N ASN A 266 21.14 -10.33 -1.90
CA ASN A 266 21.55 -8.93 -1.82
C ASN A 266 22.62 -8.55 -2.84
N ASN A 267 23.25 -9.47 -3.59
CA ASN A 267 24.29 -9.14 -4.59
C ASN A 267 24.45 -10.17 -5.72
N SER A 268 23.52 -11.11 -5.90
CA SER A 268 23.73 -12.24 -6.83
C SER A 268 23.82 -11.83 -8.31
N GLY A 269 23.24 -10.69 -8.67
CA GLY A 269 23.03 -10.34 -10.06
C GLY A 269 22.01 -11.24 -10.78
N ILE A 270 21.15 -11.95 -10.04
CA ILE A 270 20.18 -12.86 -10.62
C ILE A 270 18.77 -12.47 -10.18
N ILE A 271 17.87 -12.47 -11.15
CA ILE A 271 16.45 -12.25 -10.95
C ILE A 271 15.71 -13.49 -11.40
N LEU A 272 14.81 -13.99 -10.56
CA LEU A 272 13.84 -15.02 -10.93
C LEU A 272 12.61 -14.36 -11.54
N VAL A 273 12.25 -14.79 -12.74
CA VAL A 273 10.99 -14.45 -13.41
C VAL A 273 10.11 -15.68 -13.42
N ALA A 274 8.94 -15.61 -12.77
CA ALA A 274 8.09 -16.78 -12.57
C ALA A 274 6.61 -16.52 -12.91
N GLY A 275 6.03 -17.44 -13.69
CA GLY A 275 4.61 -17.50 -13.97
C GLY A 275 4.08 -16.35 -14.85
N GLY A 276 2.91 -15.83 -14.50
CA GLY A 276 2.14 -14.93 -15.35
C GLY A 276 1.27 -15.70 -16.33
N TYR A 277 0.66 -14.97 -17.25
CA TYR A 277 -0.25 -15.55 -18.24
C TYR A 277 -0.16 -14.80 -19.57
N GLN A 278 -0.60 -15.42 -20.66
CA GLN A 278 -0.85 -14.80 -21.97
C GLN A 278 -2.21 -15.26 -22.51
N GLY A 279 -3.09 -14.32 -22.82
CA GLY A 279 -4.46 -14.64 -23.23
C GLY A 279 -5.16 -15.48 -22.16
N SER A 280 -5.49 -16.74 -22.47
CA SER A 280 -6.06 -17.72 -21.54
C SER A 280 -5.04 -18.69 -20.93
N THR A 281 -3.77 -18.63 -21.35
CA THR A 281 -2.72 -19.57 -20.94
C THR A 281 -1.97 -19.04 -19.74
N TYR A 282 -1.99 -19.77 -18.63
CA TYR A 282 -1.20 -19.46 -17.43
C TYR A 282 0.10 -20.27 -17.46
N TYR A 283 1.19 -19.68 -17.00
CA TYR A 283 2.51 -20.29 -17.09
C TYR A 283 2.96 -20.87 -15.75
N SER A 284 3.55 -22.06 -15.82
CA SER A 284 4.44 -22.61 -14.80
C SER A 284 5.91 -22.33 -15.11
N SER A 285 6.20 -21.79 -16.29
CA SER A 285 7.56 -21.52 -16.75
C SER A 285 8.26 -20.47 -15.89
N THR A 286 9.55 -20.68 -15.71
CA THR A 286 10.45 -19.83 -14.94
C THR A 286 11.72 -19.59 -15.73
N GLU A 287 12.28 -18.40 -15.54
CA GLU A 287 13.51 -17.98 -16.19
C GLU A 287 14.36 -17.22 -15.18
N LEU A 288 15.67 -17.38 -15.29
CA LEU A 288 16.63 -16.55 -14.59
C LEU A 288 17.13 -15.46 -15.53
N TYR A 289 17.04 -14.22 -15.09
CA TYR A 289 17.69 -13.11 -15.77
C TYR A 289 19.05 -12.85 -15.13
N TYR A 290 20.11 -12.93 -15.94
CA TYR A 290 21.49 -12.62 -15.56
C TYR A 290 21.85 -11.24 -16.08
N GLY A 291 21.88 -10.24 -15.19
CA GLY A 291 22.13 -8.86 -15.63
C GLY A 291 23.55 -8.58 -16.12
N ALA A 292 24.54 -9.39 -15.72
CA ALA A 292 25.91 -9.26 -16.22
C ALA A 292 26.05 -9.56 -17.73
N SER A 293 25.27 -10.54 -18.23
CA SER A 293 25.24 -10.91 -19.64
C SER A 293 24.03 -10.38 -20.39
N ASN A 294 23.08 -9.75 -19.69
CA ASN A 294 21.79 -9.32 -20.23
C ASN A 294 21.01 -10.50 -20.88
N MET A 295 21.01 -11.69 -20.26
CA MET A 295 20.40 -12.90 -20.84
C MET A 295 19.35 -13.51 -19.93
N PHE A 296 18.30 -14.04 -20.55
CA PHE A 296 17.34 -14.95 -19.93
C PHE A 296 17.80 -16.39 -20.11
N PHE A 297 17.74 -17.17 -19.04
CA PHE A 297 18.01 -18.60 -19.03
C PHE A 297 16.77 -19.34 -18.55
N SER A 298 16.19 -20.15 -19.44
CA SER A 298 15.08 -21.02 -19.08
C SER A 298 15.56 -22.18 -18.23
N LEU A 299 14.86 -22.44 -17.12
CA LEU A 299 15.12 -23.61 -16.29
C LEU A 299 14.48 -24.90 -16.87
N GLY A 300 13.83 -24.80 -18.03
CA GLY A 300 13.17 -25.93 -18.68
C GLY A 300 12.08 -26.57 -17.83
N SER A 301 11.75 -27.83 -18.13
CA SER A 301 10.75 -28.60 -17.36
C SER A 301 11.24 -28.95 -15.94
N GLY A 302 12.55 -29.09 -15.73
CA GLY A 302 13.15 -29.45 -14.44
C GLY A 302 13.11 -28.35 -13.38
N GLY A 303 13.02 -27.08 -13.80
CA GLY A 303 12.85 -25.93 -12.90
C GLY A 303 11.52 -25.20 -13.08
N ALA A 304 10.51 -25.83 -13.69
CA ALA A 304 9.17 -25.26 -13.77
C ALA A 304 8.46 -25.31 -12.40
N MET A 305 7.57 -24.34 -12.16
CA MET A 305 6.68 -24.40 -11.00
C MET A 305 5.74 -25.62 -11.11
N PRO A 306 5.41 -26.30 -10.00
CA PRO A 306 4.53 -27.48 -10.01
C PRO A 306 3.13 -27.19 -10.55
N THR A 307 2.67 -25.94 -10.40
CA THR A 307 1.41 -25.46 -10.97
C THR A 307 1.63 -24.09 -11.59
N ALA A 308 1.00 -23.88 -12.75
CA ALA A 308 0.96 -22.57 -13.38
C ALA A 308 0.30 -21.55 -12.47
N ARG A 309 0.76 -20.29 -12.53
CA ARG A 309 0.13 -19.20 -11.76
C ARG A 309 0.41 -17.81 -12.30
N ALA A 310 -0.58 -16.94 -12.21
CA ALA A 310 -0.45 -15.48 -12.34
C ALA A 310 -1.06 -14.77 -11.12
N TYR A 311 -0.74 -13.49 -10.91
CA TYR A 311 -1.27 -12.69 -9.78
C TYR A 311 -0.92 -13.26 -8.39
N HIS A 312 0.15 -14.05 -8.34
CA HIS A 312 0.74 -14.61 -7.13
C HIS A 312 1.80 -13.65 -6.58
N THR A 313 2.26 -13.91 -5.37
CA THR A 313 3.38 -13.19 -4.76
C THR A 313 4.59 -14.10 -4.64
N ALA A 314 5.79 -13.52 -4.71
CA ALA A 314 7.06 -14.20 -4.54
C ALA A 314 7.96 -13.40 -3.60
N SER A 315 8.35 -14.01 -2.48
CA SER A 315 9.18 -13.38 -1.44
C SER A 315 10.50 -14.12 -1.32
N TYR A 316 11.62 -13.44 -1.57
CA TYR A 316 12.94 -13.99 -1.30
C TYR A 316 13.19 -14.04 0.21
N LEU A 317 13.56 -15.21 0.71
CA LEU A 317 13.85 -15.50 2.11
C LEU A 317 15.38 -15.60 2.29
N PRO A 318 16.06 -14.53 2.72
CA PRO A 318 17.52 -14.49 2.78
C PRO A 318 18.12 -15.46 3.79
N THR A 319 17.41 -15.79 4.88
CA THR A 319 17.89 -16.68 5.93
C THR A 319 18.03 -18.13 5.49
N VAL A 320 17.28 -18.53 4.46
CA VAL A 320 17.26 -19.91 3.93
C VAL A 320 17.61 -19.99 2.44
N ASN A 321 17.88 -18.86 1.78
CA ASN A 321 18.17 -18.77 0.35
C ASN A 321 17.08 -19.44 -0.52
N LYS A 322 15.81 -19.14 -0.23
CA LYS A 322 14.67 -19.65 -1.01
C LYS A 322 13.73 -18.54 -1.41
N VAL A 323 13.00 -18.72 -2.50
CA VAL A 323 11.85 -17.87 -2.83
C VAL A 323 10.58 -18.62 -2.47
N LEU A 324 9.78 -18.03 -1.59
CA LEU A 324 8.45 -18.51 -1.26
C LEU A 324 7.44 -17.89 -2.23
N ILE A 325 6.76 -18.72 -2.99
CA ILE A 325 5.70 -18.32 -3.92
C ILE A 325 4.35 -18.81 -3.40
N THR A 326 3.38 -17.90 -3.29
CA THR A 326 2.08 -18.19 -2.69
C THR A 326 0.91 -17.70 -3.53
N GLY A 327 -0.15 -18.51 -3.55
CA GLY A 327 -1.44 -18.16 -4.18
C GLY A 327 -1.37 -17.90 -5.68
N GLY A 328 -2.26 -17.03 -6.14
CA GLY A 328 -2.46 -16.70 -7.55
C GLY A 328 -3.54 -17.54 -8.23
N HIS A 329 -3.73 -17.28 -9.52
CA HIS A 329 -4.65 -17.98 -10.39
C HIS A 329 -3.95 -19.06 -11.19
N ARG A 330 -4.45 -20.30 -11.12
CA ARG A 330 -3.90 -21.45 -11.83
C ARG A 330 -4.25 -21.48 -13.31
N ASP A 331 -5.53 -21.27 -13.58
CA ASP A 331 -6.23 -21.35 -14.86
C ASP A 331 -7.57 -20.63 -14.68
N ASN A 332 -8.28 -20.27 -15.75
CA ASN A 332 -9.69 -19.79 -15.76
C ASN A 332 -10.19 -19.07 -14.48
N TRP A 333 -9.40 -18.15 -13.93
CA TRP A 333 -9.66 -17.47 -12.64
C TRP A 333 -9.78 -18.36 -11.39
N ASN A 334 -9.46 -19.65 -11.45
CA ASN A 334 -9.35 -20.54 -10.30
C ASN A 334 -8.15 -20.17 -9.43
N THR A 335 -8.42 -19.73 -8.20
CA THR A 335 -7.39 -19.31 -7.24
C THR A 335 -6.78 -20.49 -6.50
N GLN A 336 -5.55 -20.31 -6.02
CA GLN A 336 -4.81 -21.31 -5.26
C GLN A 336 -4.52 -20.82 -3.83
N ASN A 337 -4.42 -21.75 -2.88
CA ASN A 337 -3.84 -21.50 -1.54
C ASN A 337 -2.49 -22.19 -1.35
N THR A 338 -2.01 -22.90 -2.39
CA THR A 338 -0.74 -23.63 -2.37
C THR A 338 0.46 -22.71 -2.22
N MET A 339 1.48 -23.23 -1.53
CA MET A 339 2.79 -22.60 -1.38
C MET A 339 3.84 -23.48 -2.04
N ILE A 340 4.76 -22.85 -2.77
CA ILE A 340 5.88 -23.53 -3.42
C ILE A 340 7.18 -22.80 -3.09
N LEU A 341 8.26 -23.55 -3.01
CA LEU A 341 9.60 -23.04 -2.75
C LEU A 341 10.47 -23.22 -3.98
N PHE A 342 11.15 -22.14 -4.37
CA PHE A 342 12.29 -22.20 -5.25
C PHE A 342 13.57 -22.16 -4.43
N ASP A 343 14.40 -23.18 -4.57
CA ASP A 343 15.74 -23.20 -3.98
C ASP A 343 16.73 -22.49 -4.92
N VAL A 344 17.37 -21.43 -4.44
CA VAL A 344 18.25 -20.62 -5.30
C VAL A 344 19.63 -21.23 -5.49
N LEU A 345 19.98 -22.29 -4.76
CA LEU A 345 21.25 -22.99 -4.91
C LEU A 345 21.13 -24.13 -5.93
N THR A 346 20.00 -24.83 -5.93
CA THR A 346 19.75 -25.95 -6.85
C THR A 346 18.88 -25.59 -8.06
N TYR A 347 18.32 -24.37 -8.08
CA TYR A 347 17.37 -23.90 -9.09
C TYR A 347 16.19 -24.84 -9.33
N SER A 348 15.69 -25.46 -8.26
CA SER A 348 14.61 -26.42 -8.32
C SER A 348 13.43 -26.02 -7.45
N PHE A 349 12.24 -26.52 -7.82
CA PHE A 349 11.01 -26.27 -7.11
C PHE A 349 10.64 -27.44 -6.19
N SER A 350 10.03 -27.11 -5.06
CA SER A 350 9.36 -28.07 -4.17
C SER A 350 8.00 -27.54 -3.75
N THR A 351 7.03 -28.45 -3.59
CA THR A 351 5.69 -28.10 -3.07
C THR A 351 5.70 -28.28 -1.57
N LEU A 352 5.17 -27.28 -0.84
CA LEU A 352 4.96 -27.40 0.60
C LEU A 352 3.67 -28.15 0.90
N THR A 353 3.68 -28.95 1.97
CA THR A 353 2.47 -29.62 2.47
C THR A 353 1.54 -28.67 3.20
N SER A 354 2.10 -27.63 3.85
CA SER A 354 1.32 -26.53 4.41
C SER A 354 0.77 -25.64 3.28
N THR A 355 -0.41 -25.08 3.49
CA THR A 355 -1.07 -24.15 2.57
C THR A 355 -1.57 -22.92 3.33
N MET A 356 -1.80 -21.82 2.61
CA MET A 356 -2.52 -20.67 3.16
C MET A 356 -3.94 -21.08 3.61
N SER A 357 -4.51 -20.37 4.58
CA SER A 357 -5.84 -20.67 5.13
C SER A 357 -6.97 -20.48 4.10
N THR A 358 -6.73 -19.60 3.12
CA THR A 358 -7.70 -19.21 2.09
C THR A 358 -7.03 -19.23 0.72
N PHE A 359 -7.76 -19.66 -0.31
CA PHE A 359 -7.36 -19.46 -1.70
C PHE A 359 -7.33 -17.96 -2.00
N ARG A 360 -6.24 -17.45 -2.57
CA ARG A 360 -6.13 -16.02 -2.82
C ARG A 360 -5.25 -15.66 -4.01
N SER A 361 -5.57 -14.55 -4.63
CA SER A 361 -4.86 -13.87 -5.71
C SER A 361 -4.94 -12.36 -5.48
N TRP A 362 -4.03 -11.57 -6.06
CA TRP A 362 -3.91 -10.12 -5.79
C TRP A 362 -3.81 -9.76 -4.29
N HIS A 363 -3.36 -10.71 -3.47
CA HIS A 363 -2.94 -10.47 -2.11
C HIS A 363 -1.53 -9.88 -2.09
N THR A 364 -1.11 -9.38 -0.94
CA THR A 364 0.28 -8.95 -0.72
C THR A 364 0.99 -9.95 0.18
N ALA A 365 2.29 -10.12 -0.02
CA ALA A 365 3.18 -10.89 0.85
C ALA A 365 4.35 -10.01 1.30
N THR A 366 4.48 -9.81 2.60
CA THR A 366 5.51 -8.95 3.19
C THR A 366 6.46 -9.80 4.04
N LEU A 367 7.74 -9.85 3.68
CA LEU A 367 8.77 -10.44 4.53
C LEU A 367 8.98 -9.52 5.75
N LEU A 368 8.80 -10.07 6.93
CA LEU A 368 8.96 -9.39 8.20
C LEU A 368 10.40 -9.55 8.72
N PRO A 369 10.93 -8.61 9.52
CA PRO A 369 12.30 -8.70 10.05
C PRO A 369 12.58 -9.89 10.96
N ASN A 370 11.55 -10.51 11.54
CA ASN A 370 11.67 -11.77 12.27
C ASN A 370 11.76 -13.00 11.34
N GLY A 371 11.83 -12.81 10.02
CA GLY A 371 11.95 -13.87 9.01
C GLY A 371 10.62 -14.51 8.58
N LYS A 372 9.49 -14.12 9.19
CA LYS A 372 8.15 -14.60 8.81
C LYS A 372 7.61 -13.83 7.61
N VAL A 373 6.60 -14.39 6.94
CA VAL A 373 5.94 -13.74 5.81
C VAL A 373 4.48 -13.49 6.14
N LEU A 374 4.07 -12.22 6.16
CA LEU A 374 2.68 -11.81 6.33
C LEU A 374 1.96 -11.79 4.98
N ILE A 375 0.88 -12.55 4.88
CA ILE A 375 -0.03 -12.62 3.74
C ILE A 375 -1.31 -11.86 4.09
N VAL A 376 -1.74 -10.95 3.23
CA VAL A 376 -2.89 -10.06 3.53
C VAL A 376 -3.89 -10.01 2.38
N GLY A 377 -5.17 -10.20 2.70
CA GLY A 377 -6.31 -9.95 1.81
C GLY A 377 -6.26 -10.73 0.50
N GLY A 378 -6.75 -10.11 -0.58
CA GLY A 378 -6.83 -10.71 -1.91
C GLY A 378 -8.25 -11.19 -2.26
N SER A 379 -8.35 -11.91 -3.38
CA SER A 379 -9.60 -12.50 -3.86
C SER A 379 -9.50 -14.01 -3.96
N THR A 380 -10.54 -14.70 -3.51
CA THR A 380 -10.73 -16.15 -3.59
C THR A 380 -11.33 -16.61 -4.93
N GLY A 381 -11.35 -15.73 -5.94
CA GLY A 381 -12.02 -15.93 -7.23
C GLY A 381 -13.51 -15.54 -7.20
N SER A 382 -14.20 -15.76 -6.08
CA SER A 382 -15.60 -15.42 -5.88
C SER A 382 -15.83 -14.29 -4.86
N VAL A 383 -14.95 -14.17 -3.87
CA VAL A 383 -15.09 -13.23 -2.75
C VAL A 383 -13.77 -12.48 -2.54
N ILE A 384 -13.86 -11.19 -2.19
CA ILE A 384 -12.71 -10.42 -1.70
C ILE A 384 -12.62 -10.67 -0.19
N THR A 385 -11.47 -11.17 0.27
CA THR A 385 -11.30 -11.65 1.65
C THR A 385 -10.56 -10.63 2.53
N PRO A 386 -10.92 -10.50 3.83
CA PRO A 386 -10.13 -9.76 4.81
C PRO A 386 -9.10 -10.65 5.53
N THR A 387 -9.02 -11.94 5.20
CA THR A 387 -8.20 -12.89 5.97
C THR A 387 -6.71 -12.64 5.82
N CYS A 388 -5.96 -12.90 6.88
CA CYS A 388 -4.52 -12.73 6.94
C CYS A 388 -3.86 -14.00 7.50
N ASP A 389 -2.72 -14.36 6.94
CA ASP A 389 -1.92 -15.50 7.39
C ASP A 389 -0.49 -15.05 7.66
N VAL A 390 0.14 -15.63 8.68
CA VAL A 390 1.60 -15.54 8.88
C VAL A 390 2.20 -16.91 8.58
N ILE A 391 3.18 -16.93 7.68
CA ILE A 391 3.96 -18.12 7.34
C ILE A 391 5.29 -18.03 8.08
N ASP A 392 5.66 -19.10 8.78
CA ASP A 392 6.90 -19.19 9.55
C ASP A 392 7.90 -20.15 8.89
N PRO A 393 8.86 -19.65 8.08
CA PRO A 393 9.86 -20.50 7.42
C PRO A 393 10.74 -21.30 8.39
N SER A 394 10.93 -20.81 9.63
CA SER A 394 11.74 -21.52 10.64
C SER A 394 11.01 -22.72 11.24
N ASN A 395 9.68 -22.69 11.21
CA ASN A 395 8.82 -23.78 11.67
C ASN A 395 8.20 -24.54 10.50
N ASN A 396 9.06 -25.02 9.59
CA ASN A 396 8.66 -25.80 8.42
C ASN A 396 7.53 -25.15 7.59
N TYR A 397 7.60 -23.82 7.43
CA TYR A 397 6.62 -23.03 6.68
C TYR A 397 5.18 -23.18 7.23
N LEU A 398 5.04 -23.40 8.54
CA LEU A 398 3.75 -23.46 9.19
C LEU A 398 2.99 -22.16 8.93
N THR A 399 1.75 -22.30 8.46
CA THR A 399 0.82 -21.19 8.27
C THR A 399 -0.05 -21.05 9.52
N THR A 400 -0.08 -19.85 10.09
CA THR A 400 -0.93 -19.49 11.23
C THR A 400 -1.86 -18.36 10.81
N PRO A 401 -3.19 -18.55 10.82
CA PRO A 401 -4.15 -17.45 10.65
C PRO A 401 -3.95 -16.40 11.75
N VAL A 402 -3.97 -15.13 11.39
CA VAL A 402 -3.88 -14.00 12.33
C VAL A 402 -5.15 -13.13 12.24
N ALA A 403 -5.21 -12.05 13.01
CA ALA A 403 -6.33 -11.13 12.96
C ALA A 403 -6.64 -10.71 11.52
N ASN A 404 -7.93 -10.60 11.20
CA ASN A 404 -8.40 -10.16 9.88
C ASN A 404 -8.34 -8.63 9.76
N LEU A 405 -8.24 -8.15 8.53
CA LEU A 405 -8.49 -6.74 8.23
C LEU A 405 -9.92 -6.35 8.60
N SER A 406 -10.11 -5.09 8.98
CA SER A 406 -11.44 -4.51 9.21
C SER A 406 -12.23 -4.41 7.91
N PHE A 407 -11.53 -4.19 6.78
CA PHE A 407 -12.10 -4.14 5.45
C PHE A 407 -11.39 -5.10 4.50
N ALA A 408 -12.16 -6.00 3.90
CA ALA A 408 -11.68 -6.88 2.85
C ALA A 408 -11.21 -6.08 1.63
N ARG A 409 -10.04 -6.43 1.08
CA ARG A 409 -9.41 -5.71 -0.02
C ARG A 409 -8.50 -6.60 -0.85
N TYR A 410 -8.40 -6.29 -2.13
CA TYR A 410 -7.42 -6.84 -3.09
C TYR A 410 -6.91 -5.69 -3.97
N LYS A 411 -5.81 -5.89 -4.70
CA LYS A 411 -5.14 -4.83 -5.50
C LYS A 411 -4.71 -3.62 -4.65
N HIS A 412 -4.55 -3.87 -3.36
CA HIS A 412 -4.03 -2.97 -2.35
C HIS A 412 -2.51 -3.07 -2.34
N THR A 413 -1.87 -2.22 -1.54
CA THR A 413 -0.44 -2.33 -1.27
C THR A 413 -0.20 -2.61 0.21
N ALA A 414 0.91 -3.29 0.50
CA ALA A 414 1.42 -3.53 1.85
C ALA A 414 2.88 -3.09 1.89
N THR A 415 3.21 -2.18 2.80
CA THR A 415 4.56 -1.63 2.93
C THR A 415 5.11 -1.97 4.30
N LEU A 416 6.25 -2.65 4.33
CA LEU A 416 7.00 -2.83 5.56
C LEU A 416 7.56 -1.48 6.01
N LEU A 417 7.27 -1.13 7.25
CA LEU A 417 7.77 0.02 7.95
C LEU A 417 8.78 -0.45 9.00
N PRO A 418 10.09 -0.35 8.72
CA PRO A 418 11.11 -0.68 9.70
C PRO A 418 10.99 0.31 10.86
N ASN A 419 10.94 -0.22 12.06
CA ASN A 419 10.86 0.54 13.30
C ASN A 419 11.84 -0.13 14.26
N ASN A 420 12.61 0.66 15.01
CA ASN A 420 13.74 0.17 15.81
C ASN A 420 13.35 -0.92 16.83
N ASP A 421 12.09 -0.95 17.28
CA ASP A 421 11.64 -1.89 18.32
C ASP A 421 10.52 -2.86 17.89
N GLN A 422 9.70 -2.51 16.89
CA GLN A 422 8.61 -3.35 16.37
C GLN A 422 8.31 -2.99 14.93
N SER A 423 8.59 -3.90 14.01
CA SER A 423 8.28 -3.69 12.60
C SER A 423 6.78 -3.68 12.38
N THR A 424 6.32 -2.81 11.49
CA THR A 424 4.89 -2.67 11.18
C THR A 424 4.65 -2.83 9.69
N VAL A 425 3.46 -3.26 9.30
CA VAL A 425 3.06 -3.31 7.90
C VAL A 425 1.88 -2.38 7.70
N LEU A 426 2.05 -1.36 6.85
CA LEU A 426 0.97 -0.47 6.42
C LEU A 426 0.27 -1.07 5.21
N VAL A 427 -1.03 -1.32 5.34
CA VAL A 427 -1.89 -1.79 4.26
C VAL A 427 -2.89 -0.70 3.93
N CYS A 428 -2.96 -0.32 2.65
CA CYS A 428 -3.79 0.80 2.21
C CYS A 428 -4.66 0.45 1.00
N GLY A 429 -5.72 1.22 0.80
CA GLY A 429 -6.48 1.24 -0.44
C GLY A 429 -6.92 -0.13 -0.97
N GLY A 430 -6.86 -0.29 -2.29
CA GLY A 430 -7.36 -1.45 -3.00
C GLY A 430 -8.83 -1.30 -3.37
N TYR A 431 -9.50 -2.42 -3.61
CA TYR A 431 -10.88 -2.44 -4.08
C TYR A 431 -11.72 -3.36 -3.20
N SER A 432 -12.92 -2.91 -2.84
CA SER A 432 -13.77 -3.55 -1.84
C SER A 432 -14.68 -4.64 -2.45
N PRO A 433 -15.31 -5.50 -1.61
CA PRO A 433 -16.41 -6.38 -2.02
C PRO A 433 -17.58 -5.65 -2.69
N THR A 434 -17.84 -4.41 -2.31
CA THR A 434 -18.91 -3.57 -2.86
C THR A 434 -18.53 -2.84 -4.14
N SER A 435 -17.42 -3.25 -4.76
CA SER A 435 -16.91 -2.71 -6.02
C SER A 435 -16.56 -1.22 -5.98
N VAL A 436 -16.01 -0.75 -4.87
CA VAL A 436 -15.49 0.62 -4.76
C VAL A 436 -14.00 0.61 -4.43
N PRO A 437 -13.19 1.49 -5.06
CA PRO A 437 -11.84 1.76 -4.60
C PRO A 437 -11.88 2.27 -3.15
N LEU A 438 -10.92 1.83 -2.34
CA LEU A 438 -10.80 2.20 -0.93
C LEU A 438 -9.76 3.30 -0.74
N ASN A 439 -9.96 4.12 0.28
CA ASN A 439 -8.96 5.05 0.80
C ASN A 439 -8.52 4.69 2.23
N SER A 440 -9.10 3.65 2.83
CA SER A 440 -8.80 3.23 4.19
C SER A 440 -7.44 2.54 4.28
N CYS A 441 -6.78 2.74 5.43
CA CYS A 441 -5.50 2.14 5.74
C CYS A 441 -5.49 1.52 7.14
N GLU A 442 -4.72 0.45 7.29
CA GLU A 442 -4.57 -0.32 8.53
C GLU A 442 -3.10 -0.66 8.76
N LEU A 443 -2.65 -0.64 10.02
CA LEU A 443 -1.34 -1.07 10.46
C LEU A 443 -1.42 -2.44 11.11
N TYR A 444 -0.48 -3.32 10.76
CA TYR A 444 -0.23 -4.58 11.46
C TYR A 444 1.05 -4.49 12.27
N PHE A 445 0.98 -4.83 13.56
CA PHE A 445 2.17 -4.94 14.43
C PHE A 445 2.64 -6.40 14.49
N VAL A 446 3.94 -6.59 14.24
CA VAL A 446 4.60 -7.90 14.23
C VAL A 446 4.94 -8.37 15.64
#